data_AF-A0A7Z0LU90-F1
#
_entry.id   AF-A0A7Z0LU90-F1
#
_cell.length_a   1.000
_cell.length_b   1.000
_cell.length_c   1.000
_cell.angle_alpha   90.00
_cell.angle_beta   90.00
_cell.angle_gamma   90.00
#
_symmetry.space_group_name_H-M   'P 1'
#
loop_
_entity.id
_entity.type
_entity.pdbx_description
1 polymer ?
#
loop_
_entity_poly.entity_id
_entity_poly.type
_entity_poly.pdbx_seq_one_letter_code
_entity_poly.pdbx_strand_id
1 'polypeptide(L)'
;MSVTIEILSGLGAKGPAAIVVEAQGKRLLLDAGGALHPDDTITWANNLDVDAVLISHDHIDHIGGVAELAESVPLYCTPLVAKALPHNRAWRPLPERGTLEVEGIPVTTGQAGHSLGGVWLHLAVEGGVFYSGDACFESSVFPFDTPPKAAIALLDASYGCYDQPQTQCVQAISERLDQPLAFPVPETGRALEMALWLVDEASARGLTLAIDADIRTNLAALLAMPEALRRPGTNDAIAKVLARGDDENATLRLMRDRDDTPQQWPDHRLLHTGYLTPDRRAELAAGQISWQRWNVHLRASHLVALADQLGATQVVPLFTQLSDNELKAWHGLLTNRLGTAQRFTANTRLVTHSCLGSYACPQ
;
A
#
# COMPACT_ATOMS: atom_id res chain seq x y z
N MET A 1 27.72 -12.97 -3.99
CA MET A 1 26.95 -14.10 -3.44
C MET A 1 25.69 -14.22 -4.28
N SER A 2 24.66 -14.97 -3.88
CA SER A 2 23.40 -15.07 -4.61
C SER A 2 22.24 -14.68 -3.71
N VAL A 3 21.18 -14.10 -4.27
CA VAL A 3 19.90 -13.90 -3.59
C VAL A 3 18.83 -14.69 -4.31
N THR A 4 18.02 -15.45 -3.57
CA THR A 4 16.87 -16.17 -4.12
C THR A 4 15.60 -15.55 -3.58
N ILE A 5 14.65 -15.28 -4.48
CA ILE A 5 13.31 -14.81 -4.16
C ILE A 5 12.34 -15.96 -4.42
N GLU A 6 11.45 -16.24 -3.47
CA GLU A 6 10.37 -17.21 -3.60
C GLU A 6 9.06 -16.56 -3.15
N ILE A 7 8.18 -16.33 -4.12
CA ILE A 7 6.87 -15.69 -3.92
C ILE A 7 5.85 -16.80 -3.66
N LEU A 8 5.57 -17.03 -2.39
CA LEU A 8 4.64 -18.06 -1.94
C LEU A 8 3.18 -17.65 -2.22
N SER A 9 2.90 -16.35 -2.16
CA SER A 9 1.60 -15.76 -2.47
C SER A 9 1.72 -14.30 -2.91
N GLY A 10 0.71 -13.79 -3.62
CA GLY A 10 0.66 -12.41 -4.12
C GLY A 10 1.16 -12.21 -5.56
N LEU A 11 1.57 -13.27 -6.26
CA LEU A 11 1.91 -13.21 -7.70
C LEU A 11 0.74 -13.72 -8.56
N GLY A 12 0.35 -12.94 -9.57
CA GLY A 12 -0.67 -13.35 -10.54
C GLY A 12 -2.12 -13.21 -10.08
N ALA A 13 -2.35 -12.77 -8.85
CA ALA A 13 -3.67 -12.41 -8.33
C ALA A 13 -3.53 -11.40 -7.18
N LYS A 14 -4.63 -10.72 -6.84
CA LYS A 14 -4.76 -10.10 -5.52
C LYS A 14 -4.89 -11.22 -4.49
N GLY A 15 -4.00 -11.25 -3.50
CA GLY A 15 -3.93 -12.32 -2.51
C GLY A 15 -3.00 -11.93 -1.36
N PRO A 16 -2.96 -12.74 -0.29
CA PRO A 16 -2.10 -12.49 0.86
C PRO A 16 -0.64 -12.33 0.44
N ALA A 17 0.05 -11.34 1.00
CA ALA A 17 1.47 -11.14 0.80
C ALA A 17 2.29 -12.18 1.55
N ALA A 18 3.11 -12.95 0.84
CA ALA A 18 4.08 -13.86 1.43
C ALA A 18 5.25 -14.08 0.47
N ILE A 19 6.37 -13.41 0.71
CA ILE A 19 7.54 -13.46 -0.15
C ILE A 19 8.78 -13.79 0.68
N VAL A 20 9.47 -14.88 0.36
CA VAL A 20 10.72 -15.27 1.02
C VAL A 20 11.90 -14.72 0.24
N VAL A 21 12.80 -14.05 0.96
CA VAL A 21 14.13 -13.66 0.47
C VAL A 21 15.18 -14.52 1.18
N GLU A 22 15.90 -15.32 0.41
CA GLU A 22 17.02 -16.12 0.88
C GLU A 22 18.34 -15.46 0.46
N ALA A 23 19.14 -15.05 1.43
CA ALA A 23 20.45 -14.46 1.22
C ALA A 23 21.36 -14.73 2.43
N GLN A 24 22.67 -14.83 2.20
CA GLN A 24 23.66 -15.02 3.28
C GLN A 24 23.36 -16.20 4.22
N GLY A 25 22.70 -17.25 3.72
CA GLY A 25 22.30 -18.42 4.51
C GLY A 25 21.09 -18.18 5.42
N LYS A 26 20.36 -17.08 5.24
CA LYS A 26 19.17 -16.68 5.99
C LYS A 26 17.96 -16.56 5.11
N ARG A 27 16.78 -16.88 5.65
CA ARG A 27 15.47 -16.80 5.00
C ARG A 27 14.58 -15.80 5.73
N LEU A 28 14.34 -14.66 5.09
CA LEU A 28 13.47 -13.61 5.63
C LEU A 28 12.13 -13.63 4.89
N LEU A 29 11.02 -13.68 5.62
CA LEU A 29 9.68 -13.52 5.05
C LEU A 29 9.32 -12.04 5.03
N LEU A 30 8.94 -11.52 3.86
CA LEU A 30 8.36 -10.20 3.67
C LEU A 30 6.85 -10.34 3.65
N ASP A 31 6.21 -9.76 4.66
CA ASP A 31 4.80 -9.89 5.02
C ASP A 31 4.31 -11.33 5.27
N ALA A 32 3.31 -11.43 6.15
CA ALA A 32 2.64 -12.66 6.53
C ALA A 32 1.14 -12.47 6.36
N GLY A 33 0.70 -12.43 5.10
CA GLY A 33 -0.67 -12.09 4.72
C GLY A 33 -1.73 -13.13 5.08
N GLY A 34 -2.84 -12.66 5.61
CA GLY A 34 -4.04 -13.45 5.90
C GLY A 34 -5.03 -13.51 4.73
N ALA A 35 -6.02 -14.37 4.88
CA ALA A 35 -7.12 -14.52 3.93
C ALA A 35 -7.87 -13.19 3.70
N LEU A 36 -8.20 -12.90 2.44
CA LEU A 36 -8.95 -11.70 2.05
C LEU A 36 -10.46 -11.85 2.26
N HIS A 37 -10.95 -13.09 2.31
CA HIS A 37 -12.34 -13.43 2.53
C HIS A 37 -12.47 -14.41 3.71
N PRO A 38 -13.56 -14.33 4.50
CA PRO A 38 -13.71 -15.15 5.72
C PRO A 38 -13.58 -16.67 5.51
N ASP A 39 -13.97 -17.17 4.33
CA ASP A 39 -13.96 -18.60 4.02
C ASP A 39 -12.67 -19.06 3.31
N ASP A 40 -11.78 -18.12 2.97
CA ASP A 40 -10.50 -18.45 2.34
C ASP A 40 -9.51 -18.95 3.41
N THR A 41 -8.65 -19.90 3.02
CA THR A 41 -7.55 -20.38 3.87
C THR A 41 -6.22 -20.03 3.24
N ILE A 42 -5.22 -19.71 4.07
CA ILE A 42 -3.85 -19.53 3.60
C ILE A 42 -3.11 -20.86 3.67
N THR A 43 -2.41 -21.23 2.60
CA THR A 43 -1.62 -22.47 2.54
C THR A 43 -0.13 -22.23 2.51
N TRP A 44 0.30 -20.99 2.25
CA TRP A 44 1.70 -20.60 2.12
C TRP A 44 2.50 -20.75 3.43
N ALA A 45 1.83 -20.70 4.58
CA ALA A 45 2.47 -20.80 5.90
C ALA A 45 2.85 -22.26 6.28
N ASN A 46 2.28 -23.25 5.60
CA ASN A 46 2.43 -24.66 5.96
C ASN A 46 3.90 -25.11 5.87
N ASN A 47 4.46 -25.59 6.98
CA ASN A 47 5.86 -26.02 7.10
C ASN A 47 6.87 -24.94 6.66
N LEU A 48 6.51 -23.67 6.79
CA LEU A 48 7.40 -22.57 6.44
C LEU A 48 8.53 -22.45 7.47
N ASP A 49 9.76 -22.56 6.99
CA ASP A 49 10.98 -22.43 7.79
C ASP A 49 11.68 -21.10 7.44
N VAL A 50 11.58 -20.12 8.33
CA VAL A 50 12.15 -18.77 8.13
C VAL A 50 12.81 -18.29 9.41
N ASP A 51 13.89 -17.53 9.26
CA ASP A 51 14.65 -16.97 10.38
C ASP A 51 13.96 -15.77 11.00
N ALA A 52 13.20 -14.98 10.22
CA ALA A 52 12.42 -13.84 10.71
C ALA A 52 11.34 -13.40 9.70
N VAL A 53 10.36 -12.63 10.18
CA VAL A 53 9.32 -11.97 9.38
C VAL A 53 9.45 -10.46 9.50
N LEU A 54 9.40 -9.77 8.36
CA LEU A 54 9.37 -8.32 8.24
C LEU A 54 7.99 -7.90 7.73
N ILE A 55 7.25 -7.11 8.51
CA ILE A 55 5.88 -6.73 8.21
C ILE A 55 5.84 -5.25 7.81
N SER A 56 5.32 -4.98 6.61
CA SER A 56 5.24 -3.66 5.99
C SER A 56 4.17 -2.80 6.64
N HIS A 57 2.96 -3.33 6.84
CA HIS A 57 1.83 -2.62 7.44
C HIS A 57 0.76 -3.56 8.01
N ASP A 58 -0.32 -2.99 8.55
CA ASP A 58 -1.30 -3.63 9.42
C ASP A 58 -2.56 -4.19 8.72
N HIS A 59 -2.64 -4.12 7.39
CA HIS A 59 -3.77 -4.72 6.68
C HIS A 59 -3.73 -6.24 6.75
N ILE A 60 -4.92 -6.85 6.80
CA ILE A 60 -5.09 -8.29 7.05
C ILE A 60 -4.34 -9.14 6.02
N ASP A 61 -4.26 -8.72 4.76
CA ASP A 61 -3.54 -9.38 3.68
C ASP A 61 -2.02 -9.21 3.74
N HIS A 62 -1.49 -8.50 4.75
CA HIS A 62 -0.06 -8.36 5.02
C HIS A 62 0.36 -8.86 6.41
N ILE A 63 -0.56 -8.86 7.40
CA ILE A 63 -0.28 -9.26 8.78
C ILE A 63 -1.07 -10.48 9.27
N GLY A 64 -2.21 -10.78 8.66
CA GLY A 64 -3.19 -11.72 9.21
C GLY A 64 -2.71 -13.17 9.33
N GLY A 65 -1.75 -13.57 8.50
CA GLY A 65 -1.14 -14.89 8.52
C GLY A 65 -0.11 -15.08 9.62
N VAL A 66 0.24 -14.05 10.41
CA VAL A 66 1.09 -14.19 11.60
C VAL A 66 0.54 -15.22 12.58
N ALA A 67 -0.79 -15.36 12.66
CA ALA A 67 -1.48 -16.33 13.51
C ALA A 67 -1.16 -17.79 13.15
N GLU A 68 -0.77 -18.07 11.90
CA GLU A 68 -0.44 -19.41 11.40
C GLU A 68 1.05 -19.74 11.52
N LEU A 69 1.89 -18.79 11.93
CA LEU A 69 3.33 -18.97 12.06
C LEU A 69 3.72 -19.47 13.45
N ALA A 70 4.80 -20.26 13.52
CA ALA A 70 5.35 -20.72 14.80
C ALA A 70 5.71 -19.54 15.72
N GLU A 71 5.31 -19.63 16.99
CA GLU A 71 5.48 -18.58 18.00
C GLU A 71 6.95 -18.18 18.23
N SER A 72 7.90 -19.06 17.90
CA SER A 72 9.34 -18.80 18.02
C SER A 72 9.89 -17.90 16.92
N VAL A 73 9.19 -17.74 15.80
CA VAL A 73 9.68 -16.92 14.68
C VAL A 73 9.68 -15.45 15.09
N PRO A 74 10.83 -14.74 15.04
CA PRO A 74 10.91 -13.31 15.32
C PRO A 74 10.12 -12.48 14.32
N LEU A 75 9.33 -11.53 14.82
CA LEU A 75 8.61 -10.56 14.00
C LEU A 75 9.26 -9.18 14.09
N TYR A 76 9.30 -8.48 12.97
CA TYR A 76 9.81 -7.12 12.86
C TYR A 76 8.77 -6.24 12.17
N CYS A 77 8.32 -5.19 12.84
CA CYS A 77 7.36 -4.23 12.29
C CYS A 77 7.50 -2.88 13.00
N THR A 78 6.89 -1.83 12.47
CA THR A 78 6.86 -0.54 13.19
C THR A 78 6.01 -0.66 14.47
N PRO A 79 6.24 0.18 15.49
CA PRO A 79 5.46 0.16 16.72
C PRO A 79 3.95 0.38 16.51
N LEU A 80 3.56 1.08 15.45
CA LEU A 80 2.15 1.28 15.10
C LEU A 80 1.53 0.00 14.54
N VAL A 81 2.22 -0.67 13.62
CA VAL A 81 1.81 -1.96 13.05
C VAL A 81 1.73 -3.06 14.12
N ALA A 82 2.63 -3.00 15.12
CA ALA A 82 2.65 -3.97 16.22
C ALA A 82 1.33 -4.04 17.03
N LYS A 83 0.50 -2.98 16.98
CA LYS A 83 -0.81 -2.96 17.66
C LYS A 83 -1.81 -3.93 17.03
N ALA A 84 -1.62 -4.30 15.78
CA ALA A 84 -2.46 -5.26 15.05
C ALA A 84 -1.95 -6.71 15.15
N LEU A 85 -0.79 -6.94 15.80
CA LEU A 85 -0.29 -8.29 16.02
C LEU A 85 -1.17 -9.08 17.00
N PRO A 86 -1.22 -10.42 16.89
CA PRO A 86 -1.84 -11.26 17.90
C PRO A 86 -1.31 -10.97 19.30
N HIS A 87 -2.19 -11.05 20.30
CA HIS A 87 -1.82 -10.82 21.69
C HIS A 87 -0.64 -11.70 22.13
N ASN A 88 0.28 -11.13 22.92
CA ASN A 88 1.49 -11.79 23.43
C ASN A 88 2.51 -12.25 22.37
N ARG A 89 2.30 -11.93 21.08
CA ARG A 89 3.29 -12.22 20.04
C ARG A 89 4.52 -11.33 20.23
N ALA A 90 5.68 -11.94 20.44
CA ALA A 90 6.94 -11.21 20.56
C ALA A 90 7.32 -10.57 19.21
N TRP A 91 7.74 -9.31 19.25
CA TRP A 91 8.18 -8.55 18.09
C TRP A 91 9.35 -7.62 18.44
N ARG A 92 10.02 -7.13 17.40
CA ARG A 92 11.14 -6.18 17.47
C ARG A 92 10.82 -4.98 16.58
N PRO A 93 11.18 -3.76 16.98
CA PRO A 93 10.82 -2.57 16.21
C PRO A 93 11.64 -2.46 14.92
N LEU A 94 10.94 -2.27 13.81
CA LEU A 94 11.47 -1.59 12.63
C LEU A 94 11.31 -0.08 12.83
N PRO A 95 12.32 0.74 12.48
CA PRO A 95 12.12 2.18 12.44
C PRO A 95 11.17 2.53 11.29
N GLU A 96 10.45 3.64 11.38
CA GLU A 96 9.70 4.17 10.24
C GLU A 96 10.64 4.74 9.16
N ARG A 97 11.86 5.10 9.57
CA ARG A 97 12.98 5.52 8.71
C ARG A 97 14.31 5.10 9.31
N GLY A 98 15.16 4.47 8.50
CA GLY A 98 16.53 4.16 8.88
C GLY A 98 16.86 2.69 8.63
N THR A 99 17.97 2.24 9.20
CA THR A 99 18.52 0.91 8.93
C THR A 99 18.77 0.17 10.23
N LEU A 100 18.47 -1.13 10.25
CA LEU A 100 18.85 -2.06 11.31
C LEU A 100 19.37 -3.37 10.72
N GLU A 101 20.02 -4.19 11.54
CA GLU A 101 20.39 -5.56 11.19
C GLU A 101 19.27 -6.53 11.55
N VAL A 102 18.86 -7.37 10.60
CA VAL A 102 17.90 -8.46 10.79
C VAL A 102 18.56 -9.76 10.35
N GLU A 103 18.86 -10.63 11.31
CA GLU A 103 19.56 -11.90 11.05
C GLU A 103 20.91 -11.73 10.29
N GLY A 104 21.56 -10.57 10.44
CA GLY A 104 22.82 -10.23 9.75
C GLY A 104 22.64 -9.63 8.35
N ILE A 105 21.40 -9.34 7.94
CA ILE A 105 21.08 -8.60 6.72
C ILE A 105 20.69 -7.16 7.11
N PRO A 106 21.36 -6.13 6.57
CA PRO A 106 20.93 -4.75 6.76
C PRO A 106 19.59 -4.51 6.06
N VAL A 107 18.58 -4.11 6.83
CA VAL A 107 17.24 -3.75 6.37
C VAL A 107 17.03 -2.26 6.58
N THR A 108 16.75 -1.54 5.50
CA THR A 108 16.38 -0.13 5.51
C THR A 108 14.88 0.02 5.28
N THR A 109 14.26 0.95 5.99
CA THR A 109 12.84 1.27 5.87
C THR A 109 12.63 2.76 5.58
N GLY A 110 11.49 3.06 5.00
CA GLY A 110 10.93 4.39 4.85
C GLY A 110 9.42 4.29 4.70
N GLN A 111 8.69 5.38 4.92
CA GLN A 111 7.23 5.39 4.84
C GLN A 111 6.75 5.11 3.41
N ALA A 112 5.71 4.29 3.30
CA ALA A 112 5.15 3.83 2.03
C ALA A 112 3.99 4.68 1.50
N GLY A 113 3.57 5.72 2.23
CA GLY A 113 2.50 6.63 1.81
C GLY A 113 1.09 6.02 1.75
N HIS A 114 0.94 4.73 2.06
CA HIS A 114 -0.32 4.00 1.98
C HIS A 114 -1.13 4.08 3.28
N SER A 115 -0.49 3.80 4.42
CA SER A 115 -1.14 3.73 5.72
C SER A 115 -0.24 4.29 6.83
N LEU A 116 -0.85 4.53 7.99
CA LEU A 116 -0.17 5.07 9.16
C LEU A 116 0.81 4.04 9.75
N GLY A 117 2.11 4.37 9.74
CA GLY A 117 3.15 3.47 10.23
C GLY A 117 3.55 2.37 9.23
N GLY A 118 2.96 2.36 8.03
CA GLY A 118 3.33 1.47 6.94
C GLY A 118 4.66 1.87 6.30
N VAL A 119 5.51 0.89 6.03
CA VAL A 119 6.86 1.08 5.48
C VAL A 119 7.12 0.20 4.27
N TRP A 120 7.93 0.69 3.34
CA TRP A 120 8.61 -0.17 2.38
C TRP A 120 9.87 -0.76 3.04
N LEU A 121 10.36 -1.87 2.49
CA LEU A 121 11.53 -2.60 2.96
C LEU A 121 12.62 -2.64 1.87
N HIS A 122 13.87 -2.38 2.25
CA HIS A 122 15.04 -2.56 1.39
C HIS A 122 16.06 -3.44 2.08
N LEU A 123 16.41 -4.57 1.47
CA LEU A 123 17.41 -5.50 1.96
C LEU A 123 18.71 -5.27 1.19
N ALA A 124 19.79 -4.96 1.91
CA ALA A 124 21.10 -4.66 1.33
C ALA A 124 21.85 -5.96 0.92
N VAL A 125 21.30 -6.70 -0.04
CA VAL A 125 21.86 -7.97 -0.57
C VAL A 125 21.94 -7.93 -2.09
N GLU A 126 23.08 -8.34 -2.67
CA GLU A 126 23.25 -8.57 -4.12
C GLU A 126 22.64 -7.50 -5.05
N GLY A 127 23.06 -6.24 -4.89
CA GLY A 127 22.54 -5.11 -5.68
C GLY A 127 21.24 -4.50 -5.15
N GLY A 128 20.66 -5.07 -4.08
CA GLY A 128 19.50 -4.59 -3.35
C GLY A 128 18.21 -5.28 -3.76
N VAL A 129 17.40 -5.67 -2.77
CA VAL A 129 16.02 -6.13 -2.94
C VAL A 129 15.10 -5.11 -2.30
N PHE A 130 14.24 -4.49 -3.09
CA PHE A 130 13.23 -3.56 -2.62
C PHE A 130 11.85 -4.23 -2.64
N TYR A 131 11.10 -4.09 -1.56
CA TYR A 131 9.71 -4.49 -1.45
C TYR A 131 8.86 -3.32 -0.97
N SER A 132 7.84 -2.95 -1.74
CA SER A 132 7.04 -1.76 -1.43
C SER A 132 6.05 -1.94 -0.28
N GLY A 133 5.68 -3.18 0.08
CA GLY A 133 4.38 -3.41 0.73
C GLY A 133 3.26 -2.91 -0.19
N ASP A 134 2.18 -2.38 0.39
CA ASP A 134 1.29 -1.44 -0.31
C ASP A 134 1.86 -0.04 -0.26
N ALA A 135 1.83 0.69 -1.38
CA ALA A 135 2.48 1.99 -1.49
C ALA A 135 1.64 3.02 -2.24
N CYS A 136 1.71 4.29 -1.83
CA CYS A 136 1.02 5.39 -2.50
C CYS A 136 1.88 6.64 -2.59
N PHE A 137 2.04 7.18 -3.80
CA PHE A 137 2.75 8.45 -4.02
C PHE A 137 1.86 9.68 -3.82
N GLU A 138 0.56 9.51 -4.03
CA GLU A 138 -0.42 10.60 -4.15
C GLU A 138 -1.12 10.95 -2.84
N SER A 139 -0.84 10.22 -1.75
CA SER A 139 -1.43 10.55 -0.45
C SER A 139 -1.11 11.98 -0.05
N SER A 140 -2.13 12.70 0.38
CA SER A 140 -2.05 14.06 0.91
C SER A 140 -1.60 14.08 2.37
N VAL A 141 -1.78 12.96 3.08
CA VAL A 141 -1.50 12.83 4.52
C VAL A 141 -0.22 12.02 4.74
N PHE A 142 -0.08 10.86 4.10
CA PHE A 142 1.01 9.93 4.40
C PHE A 142 2.22 10.19 3.48
N PRO A 143 3.43 10.33 4.05
CA PRO A 143 4.65 10.51 3.25
C PRO A 143 5.06 9.22 2.54
N PHE A 144 5.63 9.36 1.34
CA PHE A 144 6.42 8.31 0.70
C PHE A 144 7.88 8.74 0.74
N ASP A 145 8.73 7.98 1.43
CA ASP A 145 10.16 8.28 1.51
C ASP A 145 10.91 7.66 0.32
N THR A 146 11.88 8.36 -0.24
CA THR A 146 12.69 7.89 -1.38
C THR A 146 13.58 6.70 -0.98
N PRO A 147 13.42 5.50 -1.58
CA PRO A 147 14.28 4.35 -1.27
C PRO A 147 15.68 4.41 -1.90
N PRO A 148 16.66 3.66 -1.35
CA PRO A 148 17.95 3.40 -1.99
C PRO A 148 17.79 2.64 -3.33
N LYS A 149 18.86 2.61 -4.13
CA LYS A 149 18.90 1.77 -5.35
C LYS A 149 18.73 0.29 -5.03
N ALA A 150 18.05 -0.44 -5.91
CA ALA A 150 17.81 -1.87 -5.78
C ALA A 150 17.72 -2.52 -7.18
N ALA A 151 18.45 -3.60 -7.39
CA ALA A 151 18.43 -4.36 -8.65
C ALA A 151 17.12 -5.14 -8.83
N ILE A 152 16.51 -5.61 -7.74
CA ILE A 152 15.23 -6.32 -7.71
C ILE A 152 14.19 -5.43 -7.03
N ALA A 153 13.05 -5.21 -7.69
CA ALA A 153 11.92 -4.49 -7.14
C ALA A 153 10.67 -5.38 -7.13
N LEU A 154 10.07 -5.56 -5.95
CA LEU A 154 8.82 -6.26 -5.70
C LEU A 154 7.78 -5.19 -5.37
N LEU A 155 6.91 -4.86 -6.34
CA LEU A 155 6.12 -3.63 -6.30
C LEU A 155 4.62 -3.90 -6.19
N ASP A 156 3.94 -3.07 -5.40
CA ASP A 156 2.48 -2.95 -5.32
C ASP A 156 1.93 -2.63 -6.71
N ALA A 157 1.23 -3.60 -7.29
CA ALA A 157 0.50 -3.45 -8.53
C ALA A 157 -1.00 -3.72 -8.32
N SER A 158 -1.53 -3.44 -7.12
CA SER A 158 -2.95 -3.63 -6.77
C SER A 158 -3.92 -2.94 -7.72
N TYR A 159 -3.46 -1.90 -8.43
CA TYR A 159 -4.23 -1.18 -9.46
C TYR A 159 -4.02 -1.71 -10.88
N GLY A 160 -3.16 -2.71 -11.07
CA GLY A 160 -2.80 -3.22 -12.38
C GLY A 160 -2.20 -2.12 -13.25
N CYS A 161 -2.65 -2.05 -14.50
CA CYS A 161 -2.24 -1.02 -15.45
C CYS A 161 -3.09 0.27 -15.36
N TYR A 162 -3.90 0.45 -14.31
CA TYR A 162 -4.65 1.69 -14.11
C TYR A 162 -3.70 2.88 -13.87
N ASP A 163 -3.98 3.99 -14.54
CA ASP A 163 -3.08 5.15 -14.53
C ASP A 163 -3.77 6.52 -14.42
N GLN A 164 -5.01 6.59 -13.96
CA GLN A 164 -5.67 7.89 -13.77
C GLN A 164 -5.24 8.55 -12.46
N PRO A 165 -4.72 9.80 -12.49
CA PRO A 165 -4.16 10.48 -11.32
C PRO A 165 -5.21 10.87 -10.29
N GLN A 166 -4.77 11.00 -9.05
CA GLN A 166 -5.63 11.33 -7.91
C GLN A 166 -6.35 12.66 -8.11
N THR A 167 -5.72 13.64 -8.75
CA THR A 167 -6.34 14.94 -9.07
C THR A 167 -7.59 14.80 -9.94
N GLN A 168 -7.59 13.89 -10.92
CA GLN A 168 -8.76 13.61 -11.75
C GLN A 168 -9.82 12.81 -10.99
N CYS A 169 -9.38 11.86 -10.16
CA CYS A 169 -10.28 11.10 -9.29
C CYS A 169 -11.05 12.00 -8.33
N VAL A 170 -10.35 12.90 -7.64
CA VAL A 170 -10.92 13.88 -6.71
C VAL A 170 -11.83 14.86 -7.45
N GLN A 171 -11.44 15.33 -8.63
CA GLN A 171 -12.28 16.19 -9.46
C GLN A 171 -13.62 15.53 -9.82
N ALA A 172 -13.62 14.25 -10.20
CA ALA A 172 -14.85 13.51 -10.50
C ALA A 172 -15.77 13.33 -9.27
N ILE A 173 -15.22 13.27 -8.05
CA ILE A 173 -16.02 13.31 -6.82
C ILE A 173 -16.55 14.73 -6.59
N SER A 174 -15.69 15.73 -6.76
CA SER A 174 -15.96 17.15 -6.54
C SER A 174 -17.14 17.67 -7.38
N GLU A 175 -17.28 17.19 -8.61
CA GLU A 175 -18.39 17.51 -9.54
C GLU A 175 -19.76 17.01 -9.06
N ARG A 176 -19.78 16.19 -8.00
CA ARG A 176 -20.98 15.55 -7.48
C ARG A 176 -21.35 16.01 -6.07
N LEU A 177 -20.61 16.97 -5.49
CA LEU A 177 -20.84 17.40 -4.10
C LEU A 177 -22.13 18.24 -3.92
N ASP A 178 -22.76 18.68 -5.02
CA ASP A 178 -24.00 19.46 -4.98
C ASP A 178 -25.26 18.59 -4.75
N GLN A 179 -25.10 17.27 -4.66
CA GLN A 179 -26.18 16.33 -4.30
C GLN A 179 -25.90 15.67 -2.93
N PRO A 180 -26.94 15.16 -2.24
CA PRO A 180 -26.77 14.41 -1.02
C PRO A 180 -25.91 13.15 -1.22
N LEU A 181 -24.75 13.10 -0.57
CA LEU A 181 -23.78 12.01 -0.66
C LEU A 181 -23.40 11.48 0.72
N ALA A 182 -23.35 10.17 0.83
CA ALA A 182 -22.72 9.48 1.96
C ALA A 182 -21.54 8.66 1.45
N PHE A 183 -20.39 8.79 2.10
CA PHE A 183 -19.12 8.19 1.73
C PHE A 183 -18.74 7.09 2.74
N PRO A 184 -19.08 5.82 2.45
CA PRO A 184 -18.55 4.68 3.20
C PRO A 184 -17.05 4.56 3.00
N VAL A 185 -16.31 4.70 4.09
CA VAL A 185 -14.84 4.62 4.12
C VAL A 185 -14.37 3.77 5.31
N PRO A 186 -13.12 3.27 5.29
CA PRO A 186 -12.51 2.66 6.48
C PRO A 186 -12.41 3.69 7.62
N GLU A 187 -12.09 3.25 8.84
CA GLU A 187 -11.89 4.19 9.97
C GLU A 187 -10.56 4.96 9.89
N THR A 188 -9.58 4.46 9.13
CA THR A 188 -8.24 5.04 8.91
C THR A 188 -7.91 5.13 7.41
N GLY A 189 -6.67 5.46 7.05
CA GLY A 189 -6.23 5.53 5.66
C GLY A 189 -6.94 6.65 4.89
N ARG A 190 -7.58 6.31 3.75
CA ARG A 190 -8.26 7.29 2.88
C ARG A 190 -9.32 8.13 3.58
N ALA A 191 -9.91 7.64 4.66
CA ALA A 191 -10.91 8.39 5.42
C ALA A 191 -10.34 9.67 6.02
N LEU A 192 -9.10 9.62 6.51
CA LEU A 192 -8.43 10.79 7.07
C LEU A 192 -8.20 11.83 5.98
N GLU A 193 -7.72 11.41 4.80
CA GLU A 193 -7.47 12.30 3.67
C GLU A 193 -8.75 12.93 3.12
N MET A 194 -9.79 12.12 2.95
CA MET A 194 -11.10 12.58 2.49
C MET A 194 -11.72 13.57 3.48
N ALA A 195 -11.53 13.39 4.79
CA ALA A 195 -12.02 14.33 5.80
C ALA A 195 -11.39 15.72 5.64
N LEU A 196 -10.07 15.79 5.43
CA LEU A 196 -9.37 17.05 5.21
C LEU A 196 -9.90 17.74 3.94
N TRP A 197 -9.98 17.00 2.84
CA TRP A 197 -10.43 17.51 1.55
C TRP A 197 -11.90 17.98 1.58
N LEU A 198 -12.81 17.17 2.15
CA LEU A 198 -14.23 17.52 2.24
C LEU A 198 -14.48 18.76 3.09
N VAL A 199 -13.69 19.00 4.15
CA VAL A 199 -13.82 20.22 4.95
C VAL A 199 -13.47 21.46 4.14
N ASP A 200 -12.41 21.41 3.34
CA ASP A 200 -12.03 22.53 2.47
C ASP A 200 -13.08 22.75 1.36
N GLU A 201 -13.57 21.70 0.69
CA GLU A 201 -14.65 21.80 -0.32
C GLU A 201 -15.94 22.37 0.27
N ALA A 202 -16.38 21.83 1.41
CA ALA A 202 -17.61 22.27 2.05
C ALA A 202 -17.51 23.73 2.52
N SER A 203 -16.34 24.16 3.01
CA SER A 203 -16.13 25.55 3.41
C SER A 203 -16.13 26.49 2.20
N ALA A 204 -15.48 26.09 1.09
CA ALA A 204 -15.41 26.90 -0.13
C ALA A 204 -16.77 27.09 -0.82
N ARG A 205 -17.64 26.08 -0.72
CA ARG A 205 -18.95 26.05 -1.41
C ARG A 205 -20.14 26.32 -0.49
N GLY A 206 -19.93 26.45 0.81
CA GLY A 206 -21.01 26.60 1.80
C GLY A 206 -21.87 25.33 1.95
N LEU A 207 -21.29 24.14 1.77
CA LEU A 207 -21.98 22.86 1.91
C LEU A 207 -21.99 22.39 3.37
N THR A 208 -23.06 21.66 3.74
CA THR A 208 -23.17 21.02 5.05
C THR A 208 -22.48 19.65 5.01
N LEU A 209 -21.72 19.35 6.06
CA LEU A 209 -20.87 18.16 6.14
C LEU A 209 -20.92 17.60 7.55
N ALA A 210 -21.12 16.28 7.64
CA ALA A 210 -20.92 15.49 8.85
C ALA A 210 -19.75 14.52 8.66
N ILE A 211 -18.95 14.33 9.71
CA ILE A 211 -17.81 13.42 9.74
C ILE A 211 -17.93 12.54 11.00
N ASP A 212 -17.93 11.24 10.78
CA ASP A 212 -18.03 10.21 11.82
C ASP A 212 -17.00 10.39 12.94
N ALA A 213 -17.44 10.13 14.18
CA ALA A 213 -16.66 10.32 15.39
C ALA A 213 -15.40 9.43 15.43
N ASP A 214 -15.43 8.24 14.84
CA ASP A 214 -14.27 7.35 14.77
C ASP A 214 -13.17 8.00 13.91
N ILE A 215 -13.55 8.59 12.76
CA ILE A 215 -12.63 9.29 11.87
C ILE A 215 -12.02 10.52 12.57
N ARG A 216 -12.84 11.30 13.30
CA ARG A 216 -12.36 12.45 14.09
C ARG A 216 -11.40 12.01 15.20
N THR A 217 -11.69 10.91 15.89
CA THR A 217 -10.83 10.33 16.92
C THR A 217 -9.49 9.91 16.32
N ASN A 218 -9.48 9.28 15.16
CA ASN A 218 -8.26 8.87 14.46
C ASN A 218 -7.44 10.07 13.96
N LEU A 219 -8.08 11.15 13.50
CA LEU A 219 -7.39 12.41 13.16
C LEU A 219 -6.74 13.04 14.39
N ALA A 220 -7.44 13.09 15.53
CA ALA A 220 -6.89 13.60 16.78
C ALA A 220 -5.70 12.75 17.27
N ALA A 221 -5.81 11.43 17.17
CA ALA A 221 -4.71 10.51 17.48
C ALA A 221 -3.50 10.75 16.56
N LEU A 222 -3.71 10.91 15.25
CA LEU A 222 -2.66 11.22 14.29
C LEU A 222 -1.98 12.56 14.60
N LEU A 223 -2.73 13.58 15.00
CA LEU A 223 -2.19 14.90 15.34
C LEU A 223 -1.27 14.84 16.57
N ALA A 224 -1.58 13.99 17.54
CA ALA A 224 -0.79 13.78 18.75
C ALA A 224 0.51 12.97 18.51
N MET A 225 0.65 12.31 17.35
CA MET A 225 1.84 11.55 16.99
C MET A 225 2.96 12.45 16.45
N PRO A 226 4.21 11.94 16.33
CA PRO A 226 5.31 12.68 15.72
C PRO A 226 4.97 13.22 14.33
N GLU A 227 5.31 14.48 14.09
CA GLU A 227 5.00 15.18 12.83
C GLU A 227 5.59 14.49 11.59
N ALA A 228 6.70 13.77 11.75
CA ALA A 228 7.35 13.03 10.68
C ALA A 228 6.49 11.91 10.05
N LEU A 229 5.38 11.50 10.69
CA LEU A 229 4.45 10.47 10.19
C LEU A 229 3.39 11.02 9.22
N ARG A 230 3.40 12.32 8.96
CA ARG A 230 2.45 12.99 8.07
C ARG A 230 3.12 14.06 7.24
N ARG A 231 2.48 14.45 6.14
CA ARG A 231 3.01 15.46 5.21
C ARG A 231 2.88 16.87 5.80
N PRO A 232 3.75 17.82 5.41
CA PRO A 232 3.63 19.22 5.80
C PRO A 232 2.24 19.80 5.49
N GLY A 233 1.73 20.68 6.36
CA GLY A 233 0.39 21.28 6.23
C GLY A 233 -0.76 20.42 6.77
N THR A 234 -0.51 19.14 7.09
CA THR A 234 -1.55 18.24 7.61
C THR A 234 -2.07 18.68 8.99
N ASN A 235 -1.23 19.28 9.85
CA ASN A 235 -1.65 19.71 11.21
C ASN A 235 -2.81 20.70 11.16
N ASP A 236 -2.67 21.75 10.36
CA ASP A 236 -3.68 22.80 10.24
C ASP A 236 -4.95 22.25 9.61
N ALA A 237 -4.83 21.38 8.61
CA ALA A 237 -5.96 20.69 8.01
C ALA A 237 -6.71 19.83 9.03
N ILE A 238 -6.01 19.03 9.85
CA ILE A 238 -6.62 18.24 10.92
C ILE A 238 -7.31 19.18 11.93
N ALA A 239 -6.66 20.26 12.34
CA ALA A 239 -7.22 21.21 13.30
C ALA A 239 -8.53 21.84 12.77
N LYS A 240 -8.64 22.14 11.47
CA LYS A 240 -9.88 22.60 10.85
C LYS A 240 -11.00 21.55 10.98
N VAL A 241 -10.69 20.28 10.72
CA VAL A 241 -11.69 19.19 10.88
C VAL A 241 -12.16 19.11 12.33
N LEU A 242 -11.23 19.11 13.29
CA LEU A 242 -11.54 18.96 14.71
C LEU A 242 -12.28 20.16 15.30
N ALA A 243 -12.03 21.38 14.79
CA ALA A 243 -12.73 22.58 15.21
C ALA A 243 -14.16 22.71 14.62
N ARG A 244 -14.43 22.02 13.51
CA ARG A 244 -15.74 22.03 12.85
C ARG A 244 -16.73 21.15 13.62
N GLY A 245 -17.88 21.71 13.99
CA GLY A 245 -19.02 20.95 14.49
C GLY A 245 -19.61 19.99 13.44
N ASP A 246 -20.44 19.06 13.88
CA ASP A 246 -21.15 18.14 12.99
C ASP A 246 -22.55 18.66 12.69
N ASP A 247 -23.02 18.46 11.45
CA ASP A 247 -24.36 18.86 11.03
C ASP A 247 -25.24 17.62 10.87
N GLU A 248 -26.22 17.46 11.76
CA GLU A 248 -27.16 16.32 11.75
C GLU A 248 -27.97 16.24 10.45
N ASN A 249 -28.13 17.35 9.72
CA ASN A 249 -28.85 17.39 8.44
C ASN A 249 -27.89 17.57 7.25
N ALA A 250 -26.62 17.18 7.41
CA ALA A 250 -25.61 17.36 6.38
C ALA A 250 -25.98 16.68 5.05
N THR A 251 -25.80 17.41 3.95
CA THR A 251 -25.91 16.87 2.60
C THR A 251 -24.71 15.98 2.26
N LEU A 252 -23.54 16.26 2.82
CA LEU A 252 -22.36 15.41 2.69
C LEU A 252 -22.09 14.67 4.01
N ARG A 253 -21.85 13.37 3.94
CA ARG A 253 -21.57 12.56 5.12
C ARG A 253 -20.38 11.64 4.89
N LEU A 254 -19.28 11.87 5.58
CA LEU A 254 -18.13 10.96 5.58
C LEU A 254 -18.25 10.02 6.77
N MET A 255 -18.40 8.72 6.50
CA MET A 255 -18.72 7.76 7.55
C MET A 255 -17.91 6.48 7.47
N ARG A 256 -17.68 5.87 8.63
CA ARG A 256 -17.12 4.54 8.71
C ARG A 256 -18.13 3.56 8.11
N ASP A 257 -17.70 2.79 7.11
CA ASP A 257 -18.52 1.74 6.50
C ASP A 257 -18.80 0.64 7.54
N ARG A 258 -20.08 0.43 7.82
CA ARG A 258 -20.59 -0.63 8.71
C ARG A 258 -21.43 -1.64 7.91
N ASP A 259 -21.02 -1.88 6.66
CA ASP A 259 -21.78 -2.59 5.63
C ASP A 259 -23.08 -1.84 5.26
N ASP A 260 -22.98 -0.51 5.17
CA ASP A 260 -24.12 0.41 4.96
C ASP A 260 -24.81 0.19 3.61
N THR A 261 -26.10 -0.11 3.60
CA THR A 261 -26.88 -0.37 2.39
C THR A 261 -27.64 0.85 1.90
N PRO A 262 -27.97 0.96 0.59
CA PRO A 262 -28.75 2.09 0.06
C PRO A 262 -30.10 2.30 0.78
N GLN A 263 -30.73 1.23 1.28
CA GLN A 263 -32.01 1.29 1.98
C GLN A 263 -31.90 1.98 3.35
N GLN A 264 -30.73 1.92 3.98
CA GLN A 264 -30.46 2.62 5.24
C GLN A 264 -30.20 4.12 5.03
N TRP A 265 -29.99 4.54 3.78
CA TRP A 265 -29.65 5.90 3.37
C TRP A 265 -30.63 6.43 2.31
N PRO A 266 -31.94 6.53 2.60
CA PRO A 266 -32.95 6.88 1.61
C PRO A 266 -32.77 8.30 1.02
N ASP A 267 -32.16 9.21 1.79
CA ASP A 267 -31.96 10.61 1.40
C ASP A 267 -30.56 10.89 0.82
N HIS A 268 -29.66 9.90 0.80
CA HIS A 268 -28.28 10.06 0.34
C HIS A 268 -27.90 8.99 -0.68
N ARG A 269 -27.16 9.38 -1.71
CA ARG A 269 -26.51 8.41 -2.60
C ARG A 269 -25.22 7.94 -1.96
N LEU A 270 -25.07 6.62 -1.75
CA LEU A 270 -23.79 6.04 -1.34
C LEU A 270 -22.77 6.16 -2.46
N LEU A 271 -21.65 6.84 -2.20
CA LEU A 271 -20.51 6.98 -3.10
C LEU A 271 -19.29 6.27 -2.52
N HIS A 272 -19.05 5.06 -3.02
CA HIS A 272 -17.90 4.24 -2.64
C HIS A 272 -16.62 4.73 -3.34
N THR A 273 -15.51 4.74 -2.61
CA THR A 273 -14.22 5.28 -3.11
C THR A 273 -13.07 4.30 -3.14
N GLY A 274 -13.28 3.05 -2.73
CA GLY A 274 -12.23 2.03 -2.66
C GLY A 274 -12.56 0.74 -3.39
N TYR A 275 -11.95 -0.35 -2.95
CA TYR A 275 -12.32 -1.70 -3.36
C TYR A 275 -13.80 -1.97 -3.09
N LEU A 276 -14.47 -2.68 -4.00
CA LEU A 276 -15.86 -3.10 -3.87
C LEU A 276 -15.92 -4.61 -3.68
N THR A 277 -16.66 -5.06 -2.66
CA THR A 277 -17.02 -6.47 -2.50
C THR A 277 -17.92 -6.94 -3.66
N PRO A 278 -18.08 -8.26 -3.88
CA PRO A 278 -18.99 -8.78 -4.91
C PRO A 278 -20.39 -8.17 -4.87
N ASP A 279 -20.97 -8.04 -3.66
CA ASP A 279 -22.31 -7.48 -3.48
C ASP A 279 -22.37 -6.00 -3.88
N ARG A 280 -21.38 -5.19 -3.48
CA ARG A 280 -21.29 -3.78 -3.92
C ARG A 280 -21.13 -3.64 -5.42
N ARG A 281 -20.42 -4.56 -6.08
CA ARG A 281 -20.34 -4.56 -7.55
C ARG A 281 -21.71 -4.82 -8.19
N ALA A 282 -22.52 -5.69 -7.59
CA ALA A 282 -23.90 -5.92 -8.03
C ALA A 282 -24.79 -4.68 -7.80
N GLU A 283 -24.71 -4.03 -6.64
CA GLU A 283 -25.42 -2.77 -6.34
C GLU A 283 -25.04 -1.64 -7.32
N LEU A 284 -23.75 -1.55 -7.67
CA LEU A 284 -23.25 -0.58 -8.64
C LEU A 284 -23.82 -0.88 -10.04
N ALA A 285 -23.80 -2.14 -10.47
CA ALA A 285 -24.36 -2.56 -11.76
C ALA A 285 -25.89 -2.32 -11.84
N ALA A 286 -26.59 -2.45 -10.72
CA ALA A 286 -28.02 -2.12 -10.59
C ALA A 286 -28.29 -0.61 -10.51
N GLY A 287 -27.26 0.24 -10.48
CA GLY A 287 -27.41 1.69 -10.38
C GLY A 287 -27.92 2.18 -9.03
N GLN A 288 -27.76 1.40 -7.96
CA GLN A 288 -28.21 1.73 -6.60
C GLN A 288 -27.18 2.58 -5.86
N ILE A 289 -25.90 2.32 -6.07
CA ILE A 289 -24.78 3.08 -5.52
C ILE A 289 -23.99 3.77 -6.64
N SER A 290 -23.01 4.57 -6.26
CA SER A 290 -22.02 5.09 -7.18
C SER A 290 -20.61 4.75 -6.71
N TRP A 291 -19.67 4.79 -7.64
CA TRP A 291 -18.27 4.51 -7.37
C TRP A 291 -17.37 5.51 -8.07
N GLN A 292 -16.38 6.03 -7.35
CA GLN A 292 -15.29 6.82 -7.90
C GLN A 292 -14.07 6.61 -7.02
N ARG A 293 -13.01 6.01 -7.58
CA ARG A 293 -11.79 5.67 -6.85
C ARG A 293 -11.17 6.89 -6.16
N TRP A 294 -10.67 6.68 -4.95
CA TRP A 294 -9.64 7.48 -4.29
C TRP A 294 -8.36 6.65 -4.27
N ASN A 295 -7.30 7.13 -4.91
CA ASN A 295 -6.05 6.41 -5.04
C ASN A 295 -5.37 6.26 -3.68
N VAL A 296 -5.08 5.00 -3.34
CA VAL A 296 -4.30 4.61 -2.16
C VAL A 296 -3.20 3.59 -2.51
N HIS A 297 -3.00 3.29 -3.79
CA HIS A 297 -1.95 2.40 -4.29
C HIS A 297 -1.18 3.07 -5.43
N LEU A 298 -0.07 2.46 -5.84
CA LEU A 298 0.70 2.90 -6.99
C LEU A 298 -0.14 2.76 -8.27
N ARG A 299 -0.02 3.76 -9.15
CA ARG A 299 -0.53 3.72 -10.52
C ARG A 299 0.53 3.17 -11.45
N ALA A 300 0.15 2.71 -12.65
CA ALA A 300 1.10 2.18 -13.62
C ALA A 300 2.32 3.08 -13.86
N SER A 301 2.12 4.39 -14.00
CA SER A 301 3.21 5.37 -14.14
C SER A 301 4.10 5.49 -12.90
N HIS A 302 3.54 5.33 -11.69
CA HIS A 302 4.32 5.31 -10.45
C HIS A 302 5.19 4.06 -10.34
N LEU A 303 4.69 2.88 -10.76
CA LEU A 303 5.50 1.66 -10.78
C LEU A 303 6.72 1.82 -11.69
N VAL A 304 6.53 2.38 -12.89
CA VAL A 304 7.64 2.65 -13.83
C VAL A 304 8.62 3.66 -13.21
N ALA A 305 8.12 4.77 -12.68
CA ALA A 305 8.95 5.80 -12.06
C ALA A 305 9.75 5.25 -10.86
N LEU A 306 9.13 4.40 -10.02
CA LEU A 306 9.79 3.76 -8.89
C LEU A 306 10.85 2.76 -9.36
N ALA A 307 10.55 1.93 -10.36
CA ALA A 307 11.53 1.01 -10.95
C ALA A 307 12.75 1.76 -11.52
N ASP A 308 12.54 2.88 -12.21
CA ASP A 308 13.60 3.74 -12.74
C ASP A 308 14.41 4.40 -11.62
N GLN A 309 13.73 4.92 -10.59
CA GLN A 309 14.37 5.52 -9.43
C GLN A 309 15.22 4.50 -8.67
N LEU A 310 14.77 3.24 -8.56
CA LEU A 310 15.53 2.15 -7.95
C LEU A 310 16.70 1.70 -8.84
N GLY A 311 16.67 1.98 -10.15
CA GLY A 311 17.59 1.39 -11.12
C GLY A 311 17.38 -0.12 -11.25
N ALA A 312 16.15 -0.59 -11.05
CA ALA A 312 15.82 -2.00 -11.02
C ALA A 312 16.02 -2.64 -12.39
N THR A 313 16.75 -3.74 -12.43
CA THR A 313 16.92 -4.59 -13.62
C THR A 313 15.87 -5.70 -13.66
N GLN A 314 15.25 -6.01 -12.53
CA GLN A 314 14.14 -6.96 -12.42
C GLN A 314 13.03 -6.35 -11.56
N VAL A 315 11.81 -6.37 -12.07
CA VAL A 315 10.62 -5.79 -11.46
C VAL A 315 9.50 -6.82 -11.48
N VAL A 316 8.98 -7.17 -10.31
CA VAL A 316 7.86 -8.09 -10.15
C VAL A 316 6.63 -7.29 -9.68
N PRO A 317 5.60 -7.13 -10.52
CA PRO A 317 4.33 -6.55 -10.09
C PRO A 317 3.55 -7.58 -9.25
N LEU A 318 3.32 -7.25 -7.98
CA LEU A 318 2.57 -8.08 -7.03
C LEU A 318 1.11 -7.61 -6.89
N PHE A 319 0.27 -8.48 -6.36
CA PHE A 319 -1.14 -8.23 -6.05
C PHE A 319 -2.02 -7.89 -7.26
N THR A 320 -1.59 -8.36 -8.44
CA THR A 320 -2.22 -8.06 -9.72
C THR A 320 -2.37 -9.31 -10.58
N GLN A 321 -3.36 -9.30 -11.48
CA GLN A 321 -3.53 -10.37 -12.44
C GLN A 321 -2.42 -10.36 -13.49
N LEU A 322 -1.99 -11.54 -13.90
CA LEU A 322 -1.01 -11.76 -14.96
C LEU A 322 -1.61 -12.65 -16.05
N SER A 323 -2.83 -12.37 -16.52
CA SER A 323 -3.36 -13.00 -17.72
C SER A 323 -2.67 -12.43 -18.97
N ASP A 324 -2.87 -13.04 -20.15
CA ASP A 324 -2.19 -12.64 -21.39
C ASP A 324 -2.32 -11.13 -21.69
N ASN A 325 -3.47 -10.53 -21.40
CA ASN A 325 -3.70 -9.10 -21.62
C ASN A 325 -2.92 -8.24 -20.63
N GLU A 326 -2.96 -8.53 -19.32
CA GLU A 326 -2.17 -7.79 -18.33
C GLU A 326 -0.67 -7.99 -18.54
N LEU A 327 -0.24 -9.22 -18.88
CA LEU A 327 1.15 -9.49 -19.19
C LEU A 327 1.64 -8.66 -20.37
N LYS A 328 0.85 -8.55 -21.45
CA LYS A 328 1.20 -7.71 -22.59
C LYS A 328 1.33 -6.23 -22.18
N ALA A 329 0.44 -5.74 -21.34
CA ALA A 329 0.50 -4.38 -20.83
C ALA A 329 1.74 -4.15 -19.95
N TRP A 330 2.04 -5.07 -19.03
CA TRP A 330 3.24 -5.03 -18.19
C TRP A 330 4.53 -5.11 -18.99
N HIS A 331 4.60 -5.94 -20.05
CA HIS A 331 5.74 -5.96 -20.96
C HIS A 331 5.93 -4.60 -21.66
N GLY A 332 4.83 -3.92 -22.03
CA GLY A 332 4.89 -2.57 -22.59
C GLY A 332 5.49 -1.54 -21.62
N LEU A 333 5.18 -1.65 -20.33
CA LEU A 333 5.61 -0.71 -19.28
C LEU A 333 7.01 -1.01 -18.74
N LEU A 334 7.33 -2.27 -18.51
CA LEU A 334 8.54 -2.71 -17.80
C LEU A 334 9.58 -3.34 -18.72
N THR A 335 9.21 -3.66 -19.96
CA THR A 335 10.09 -4.21 -21.00
C THR A 335 10.78 -5.51 -20.55
N ASN A 336 12.11 -5.59 -20.68
CA ASN A 336 12.91 -6.74 -20.27
C ASN A 336 13.10 -6.86 -18.75
N ARG A 337 12.61 -5.90 -17.96
CA ARG A 337 12.70 -5.93 -16.50
C ARG A 337 11.61 -6.80 -15.86
N LEU A 338 10.52 -7.09 -16.58
CA LEU A 338 9.38 -7.79 -16.02
C LEU A 338 9.76 -9.20 -15.54
N GLY A 339 9.55 -9.47 -14.25
CA GLY A 339 9.66 -10.79 -13.63
C GLY A 339 8.29 -11.39 -13.35
N THR A 340 8.11 -12.65 -13.73
CA THR A 340 6.85 -13.41 -13.55
C THR A 340 7.06 -14.79 -12.94
N ALA A 341 8.30 -15.15 -12.63
CA ALA A 341 8.63 -16.43 -12.00
C ALA A 341 8.30 -16.37 -10.50
N GLN A 342 7.63 -17.41 -9.99
CA GLN A 342 7.41 -17.57 -8.55
C GLN A 342 8.71 -17.72 -7.77
N ARG A 343 9.73 -18.35 -8.37
CA ARG A 343 11.05 -18.50 -7.75
C ARG A 343 12.15 -18.15 -8.74
N PHE A 344 13.10 -17.33 -8.32
CA PHE A 344 14.25 -16.94 -9.14
C PHE A 344 15.46 -16.59 -8.28
N THR A 345 16.65 -16.75 -8.85
CA THR A 345 17.92 -16.41 -8.21
C THR A 345 18.63 -15.35 -9.02
N ALA A 346 19.02 -14.26 -8.38
CA ALA A 346 19.88 -13.25 -8.99
C ALA A 346 21.34 -13.46 -8.56
N ASN A 347 22.24 -13.40 -9.54
CA ASN A 347 23.68 -13.47 -9.34
C ASN A 347 24.32 -12.20 -9.89
N THR A 348 25.16 -11.54 -9.09
CA THR A 348 25.96 -10.37 -9.53
C THR A 348 27.09 -10.72 -10.52
N ARG A 349 27.25 -11.98 -10.93
CA ARG A 349 28.22 -12.35 -11.99
C ARG A 349 27.63 -12.08 -13.37
N LEU A 350 27.68 -10.81 -13.82
CA LEU A 350 27.95 -10.34 -15.19
C LEU A 350 27.44 -8.90 -15.38
N VAL A 351 28.22 -7.93 -14.90
CA VAL A 351 28.36 -6.64 -15.59
C VAL A 351 29.86 -6.36 -15.71
N THR A 352 30.56 -7.17 -16.50
CA THR A 352 31.82 -6.70 -17.09
C THR A 352 31.43 -5.71 -18.17
N HIS A 353 31.54 -4.41 -17.86
CA HIS A 353 31.64 -3.40 -18.91
C HIS A 353 32.79 -3.81 -19.83
N SER A 354 32.46 -4.19 -21.06
CA SER A 354 33.42 -4.24 -22.16
C SER A 354 33.85 -2.80 -22.45
N CYS A 355 34.84 -2.31 -21.71
CA CYS A 355 35.68 -1.21 -22.17
C CYS A 355 36.48 -1.71 -23.37
N LEU A 356 36.02 -1.45 -24.60
CA LEU A 356 36.87 -1.43 -25.80
C LEU A 356 36.11 -0.69 -26.91
N GLY A 357 36.55 0.54 -27.15
CA GLY A 357 36.02 1.43 -28.17
C GLY A 357 36.84 2.71 -28.22
N SER A 358 38.16 2.56 -28.38
CA SER A 358 39.06 3.66 -28.69
C SER A 358 38.64 4.29 -30.02
N TYR A 359 38.11 5.51 -29.98
CA TYR A 359 38.10 6.35 -31.17
C TYR A 359 39.38 7.18 -31.16
N ALA A 360 40.35 6.68 -31.93
CA ALA A 360 41.45 7.49 -32.42
C ALA A 360 40.89 8.60 -33.31
N CYS A 361 41.31 9.82 -33.04
CA CYS A 361 41.08 10.98 -33.89
C CYS A 361 42.17 10.99 -34.99
N PRO A 362 41.81 11.20 -36.26
CA PRO A 362 42.74 11.75 -37.23
C PRO A 362 42.25 13.12 -37.73
N GLN A 363 43.13 14.10 -37.54
CA GLN A 363 43.34 15.39 -38.24
C GLN A 363 42.15 16.17 -38.78
#